data_AF-A0A9E0TKC8-F1
#
_entry.id   AF-A0A9E0TKC8-F1
#
_cell.length_a   1.000
_cell.length_b   1.000
_cell.length_c   1.000
_cell.angle_alpha   90.00
_cell.angle_beta   90.00
_cell.angle_gamma   90.00
#
_symmetry.space_group_name_H-M   'P 1'
#
loop_
_entity.id
_entity.type
_entity.pdbx_description
1 polymer ?
#
loop_
_entity_poly.entity_id
_entity_poly.type
_entity_poly.pdbx_seq_one_letter_code
_entity_poly.pdbx_strand_id
1 'polypeptide(L)'
;MHLPSHHLGWRFWTQSIGPWIIAAFAIRALVYPELTTAGLRAAGLFWGIAPITAILLTLLCATLGCQWIRPLARFRMRLLWTGGAVIILAAIYLLWCRATGRVSPAEHWFEARVMVGGRGVPRTGPQTAILLLASTLSMFALYSRLRRCEKVCVAGIGLALLILVFGFISGMAFAAGNPLGITSDWLPPMNQGMISLCAFNFLLLLNPVAINRIRRWLFGANDTGDWQSRIPWDERLAIALMAGVAVIATAACVYYLRVRTRDQQARSLETVVTLTDLKLREIVQWRRERLADAQALMALPALGDVVLGTTADRADGFTPIRLREWLQKLGSDYGYTKIIVFNGAGKPVAAFPDGARPDAPDLPGRLAALKEITKVVEIPPYLIGPEKLRWDLLVPIRAPGTTAVVGAVWLQTDPARAIFPSLKWWPGDYSTGQTVLWFRDGDNMVAMGGVREAPGVSRAQTLPFAEKRVISQLPATSMLARCLRGEITAAEGVDHFGVPIFGYGISVPDSPWYLTTRVDAREVYGPLRRDAWSLATSAVGLLGLAGAATSWLWRLRQANLVRQRQAAEQARDRSSVRFGRVM
;
A
#
# COMPACT_ATOMS: atom_id res chain seq x y z
N MET A 1 -62.75 -15.22 -19.99
CA MET A 1 -61.37 -14.71 -20.18
C MET A 1 -61.11 -13.63 -19.15
N HIS A 2 -60.50 -13.98 -18.01
CA HIS A 2 -59.93 -13.00 -17.08
C HIS A 2 -58.44 -13.30 -16.97
N LEU A 3 -57.62 -12.43 -17.57
CA LEU A 3 -56.18 -12.41 -17.39
C LEU A 3 -55.89 -11.92 -15.96
N PRO A 4 -55.16 -12.66 -15.12
CA PRO A 4 -54.63 -12.09 -13.89
C PRO A 4 -53.37 -11.28 -14.24
N SER A 5 -53.56 -9.99 -14.49
CA SER A 5 -52.49 -8.98 -14.51
C SER A 5 -52.19 -8.51 -13.09
N HIS A 6 -50.93 -8.13 -12.85
CA HIS A 6 -50.39 -7.48 -11.65
C HIS A 6 -49.94 -8.35 -10.47
N HIS A 7 -49.13 -9.38 -10.71
CA HIS A 7 -47.98 -9.67 -9.82
C HIS A 7 -46.86 -10.33 -10.64
N LEU A 8 -46.22 -9.58 -11.55
CA LEU A 8 -44.86 -9.93 -11.97
C LEU A 8 -43.96 -9.77 -10.74
N GLY A 9 -43.88 -10.85 -9.95
CA GLY A 9 -43.27 -10.82 -8.63
C GLY A 9 -41.83 -10.33 -8.68
N TRP A 10 -41.42 -9.58 -7.66
CA TRP A 10 -40.04 -9.13 -7.39
C TRP A 10 -38.96 -10.20 -7.67
N ARG A 11 -39.29 -11.48 -7.52
CA ARG A 11 -38.42 -12.63 -7.86
C ARG A 11 -38.17 -12.81 -9.36
N PHE A 12 -39.19 -12.62 -10.21
CA PHE A 12 -39.02 -12.63 -11.66
C PHE A 12 -38.11 -11.48 -12.10
N TRP A 13 -38.31 -10.28 -11.55
CA TRP A 13 -37.47 -9.12 -11.79
C TRP A 13 -36.01 -9.36 -11.37
N THR A 14 -35.75 -9.79 -10.13
CA THR A 14 -34.38 -10.00 -9.64
C THR A 14 -33.63 -11.11 -10.37
N GLN A 15 -34.29 -12.22 -10.74
CA GLN A 15 -33.62 -13.36 -11.40
C GLN A 15 -33.48 -13.21 -12.91
N SER A 16 -34.38 -12.47 -13.58
CA SER A 16 -34.27 -12.24 -15.02
C SER A 16 -33.40 -11.03 -15.35
N ILE A 17 -33.48 -9.93 -14.58
CA ILE A 17 -32.81 -8.66 -14.89
C ILE A 17 -31.49 -8.52 -14.13
N GLY A 18 -31.38 -9.10 -12.94
CA GLY A 18 -30.16 -9.06 -12.12
C GLY A 18 -28.88 -9.47 -12.86
N PRO A 19 -28.85 -10.62 -13.57
CA PRO A 19 -27.67 -11.01 -14.34
C PRO A 19 -27.31 -9.99 -15.43
N TRP A 20 -28.29 -9.38 -16.11
CA TRP A 20 -28.03 -8.36 -17.12
C TRP A 20 -27.50 -7.05 -16.54
N ILE A 21 -27.92 -6.66 -15.34
CA ILE A 21 -27.36 -5.49 -14.64
C ILE A 21 -25.88 -5.72 -14.32
N ILE A 22 -25.54 -6.90 -13.81
CA ILE A 22 -24.15 -7.24 -13.49
C ILE A 22 -23.31 -7.31 -14.77
N ALA A 23 -23.84 -7.89 -15.85
CA ALA A 23 -23.21 -7.91 -17.16
C ALA A 23 -22.97 -6.48 -17.69
N ALA A 24 -23.97 -5.61 -17.61
CA ALA A 24 -23.85 -4.20 -18.01
C ALA A 24 -22.80 -3.45 -17.18
N PHE A 25 -22.70 -3.74 -15.88
CA PHE A 25 -21.66 -3.17 -15.01
C PHE A 25 -20.26 -3.63 -15.42
N ALA A 26 -20.09 -4.92 -15.73
CA ALA A 26 -18.82 -5.48 -16.22
C ALA A 26 -18.43 -4.93 -17.60
N ILE A 27 -19.39 -4.83 -18.54
CA ILE A 27 -19.18 -4.25 -19.87
C ILE A 27 -18.84 -2.77 -19.76
N ARG A 28 -19.54 -1.99 -18.92
CA ARG A 28 -19.24 -0.58 -18.71
C ARG A 28 -17.81 -0.40 -18.19
N ALA A 29 -17.36 -1.24 -17.27
CA ALA A 29 -16.01 -1.20 -16.75
C ALA A 29 -14.95 -1.60 -17.80
N LEU A 30 -15.30 -2.41 -18.80
CA LEU A 30 -14.47 -2.75 -19.95
C LEU A 30 -14.39 -1.60 -20.99
N VAL A 31 -15.53 -0.98 -21.32
CA VAL A 31 -15.64 0.03 -22.40
C VAL A 31 -15.21 1.42 -21.94
N TYR A 32 -15.54 1.79 -20.70
CA TYR A 32 -15.23 3.09 -20.14
C TYR A 32 -14.41 2.94 -18.86
N PRO A 33 -13.14 2.49 -18.97
CA PRO A 33 -12.29 2.39 -17.81
C PRO A 33 -12.20 3.76 -17.11
N GLU A 34 -12.14 4.87 -17.86
CA GLU A 34 -11.96 6.25 -17.36
C GLU A 34 -13.16 6.89 -16.65
N LEU A 35 -14.40 6.59 -17.05
CA LEU A 35 -15.63 7.17 -16.48
C LEU A 35 -16.12 6.46 -15.20
N THR A 36 -15.33 5.54 -14.64
CA THR A 36 -15.64 4.88 -13.38
C THR A 36 -15.39 5.84 -12.20
N THR A 37 -16.44 6.59 -11.84
CA THR A 37 -16.59 7.45 -10.64
C THR A 37 -15.31 8.17 -10.16
N ALA A 38 -15.10 9.41 -10.62
CA ALA A 38 -14.00 10.28 -10.23
C ALA A 38 -13.77 10.39 -8.70
N GLY A 39 -14.84 10.33 -7.89
CA GLY A 39 -14.73 10.37 -6.42
C GLY A 39 -14.06 9.15 -5.77
N LEU A 40 -14.12 7.96 -6.38
CA LEU A 40 -13.47 6.74 -5.86
C LEU A 40 -12.03 6.58 -6.38
N ARG A 41 -11.73 7.13 -7.55
CA ARG A 41 -10.36 7.22 -8.10
C ARG A 41 -9.48 8.20 -7.33
N ALA A 42 -10.02 9.35 -6.92
CA ALA A 42 -9.29 10.37 -6.17
C ALA A 42 -8.73 9.88 -4.82
N ALA A 43 -9.32 8.83 -4.26
CA ALA A 43 -8.87 8.21 -3.02
C ALA A 43 -7.90 7.02 -3.23
N GLY A 44 -7.46 6.74 -4.46
CA GLY A 44 -6.63 5.57 -4.77
C GLY A 44 -7.36 4.21 -4.62
N LEU A 45 -8.69 4.25 -4.44
CA LEU A 45 -9.52 3.14 -3.97
C LEU A 45 -10.18 2.30 -5.09
N PHE A 46 -9.81 2.49 -6.37
CA PHE A 46 -10.52 1.87 -7.48
C PHE A 46 -9.59 1.44 -8.63
N TRP A 47 -9.16 0.18 -8.60
CA TRP A 47 -8.53 -0.48 -9.76
C TRP A 47 -9.62 -1.12 -10.62
N GLY A 48 -9.71 -0.73 -11.90
CA GLY A 48 -10.76 -1.18 -12.83
C GLY A 48 -10.75 -2.70 -13.04
N ILE A 49 -11.84 -3.32 -13.48
CA ILE A 49 -11.87 -4.78 -13.71
C ILE A 49 -10.88 -5.22 -14.82
N ALA A 50 -10.22 -6.37 -14.65
CA ALA A 50 -9.40 -6.93 -15.72
C ALA A 50 -10.28 -7.30 -16.93
N PRO A 51 -9.89 -7.01 -18.19
CA PRO A 51 -10.74 -7.21 -19.37
C PRO A 51 -11.26 -8.64 -19.52
N ILE A 52 -10.38 -9.62 -19.33
CA ILE A 52 -10.75 -11.04 -19.41
C ILE A 52 -11.72 -11.40 -18.28
N THR A 53 -11.52 -10.87 -17.07
CA THR A 53 -12.46 -11.07 -15.95
C THR A 53 -13.83 -10.49 -16.31
N ALA A 54 -13.90 -9.31 -16.90
CA ALA A 54 -15.17 -8.71 -17.34
C ALA A 54 -15.88 -9.54 -18.39
N ILE A 55 -15.16 -10.05 -19.40
CA ILE A 55 -15.70 -10.91 -20.45
C ILE A 55 -16.25 -12.21 -19.86
N LEU A 56 -15.46 -12.91 -19.05
CA LEU A 56 -15.87 -14.17 -18.42
C LEU A 56 -17.06 -13.97 -17.48
N LEU A 57 -17.09 -12.88 -16.73
CA LEU A 57 -18.20 -12.55 -15.84
C LEU A 57 -19.47 -12.17 -16.62
N THR A 58 -19.32 -11.48 -17.75
CA THR A 58 -20.43 -11.19 -18.68
C THR A 58 -20.99 -12.48 -19.26
N LEU A 59 -20.14 -13.41 -19.69
CA LEU A 59 -20.54 -14.73 -20.17
C LEU A 59 -21.26 -15.53 -19.07
N LEU A 60 -20.73 -15.53 -17.84
CA LEU A 60 -21.34 -16.15 -16.67
C LEU A 60 -22.75 -15.58 -16.42
N CYS A 61 -22.89 -14.26 -16.44
CA CYS A 61 -24.17 -13.58 -16.27
C CYS A 61 -25.15 -13.87 -17.42
N ALA A 62 -24.69 -13.88 -18.67
CA ALA A 62 -25.52 -14.21 -19.83
C ALA A 62 -26.02 -15.67 -19.77
N THR A 63 -25.17 -16.62 -19.36
CA THR A 63 -25.58 -18.02 -19.19
C THR A 63 -26.65 -18.19 -18.12
N LEU A 64 -26.59 -17.41 -17.03
CA LEU A 64 -27.60 -17.40 -15.98
C LEU A 64 -28.88 -16.66 -16.43
N GLY A 65 -28.77 -15.48 -17.03
CA GLY A 65 -29.91 -14.67 -17.49
C GLY A 65 -30.75 -15.38 -18.56
N CYS A 66 -30.10 -16.07 -19.49
CA CYS A 66 -30.76 -16.88 -20.52
C CYS A 66 -31.51 -18.11 -19.97
N GLN A 67 -31.32 -18.48 -18.69
CA GLN A 67 -32.18 -19.50 -18.04
C GLN A 67 -33.61 -19.00 -17.82
N TRP A 68 -33.85 -17.69 -17.85
CA TRP A 68 -35.14 -17.07 -17.52
C TRP A 68 -35.92 -16.56 -18.73
N ILE A 69 -35.23 -16.37 -19.85
CA ILE A 69 -35.86 -16.20 -21.16
C ILE A 69 -36.59 -17.52 -21.49
N ARG A 70 -37.66 -17.49 -22.31
CA ARG A 70 -38.45 -18.69 -22.66
C ARG A 70 -38.00 -19.42 -23.95
N PRO A 71 -36.76 -19.93 -24.13
CA PRO A 71 -36.46 -20.92 -25.17
C PRO A 71 -36.63 -22.36 -24.64
N LEU A 72 -36.72 -23.31 -25.57
CA LEU A 72 -36.83 -24.77 -25.32
C LEU A 72 -35.82 -25.26 -24.26
N ALA A 73 -36.25 -26.15 -23.36
CA ALA A 73 -35.42 -26.67 -22.25
C ALA A 73 -34.08 -27.30 -22.70
N ARG A 74 -34.02 -27.87 -23.90
CA ARG A 74 -32.78 -28.41 -24.50
C ARG A 74 -31.77 -27.31 -24.81
N PHE A 75 -32.22 -26.17 -25.33
CA PHE A 75 -31.36 -25.02 -25.64
C PHE A 75 -30.73 -24.43 -24.37
N ARG A 76 -31.52 -24.26 -23.31
CA ARG A 76 -31.06 -23.78 -22.00
C ARG A 76 -29.96 -24.63 -21.39
N MET A 77 -30.11 -25.96 -21.46
CA MET A 77 -29.11 -26.89 -20.95
C MET A 77 -27.85 -26.86 -21.80
N ARG A 78 -27.96 -26.85 -23.14
CA ARG A 78 -26.80 -26.73 -24.03
C ARG A 78 -26.02 -25.44 -23.74
N LEU A 79 -26.69 -24.31 -23.62
CA LEU A 79 -26.08 -23.01 -23.32
C LEU A 79 -25.37 -23.01 -21.94
N LEU A 80 -25.98 -23.62 -20.92
CA LEU A 80 -25.36 -23.75 -19.60
C LEU A 80 -24.05 -24.56 -19.67
N TRP A 81 -24.08 -25.71 -20.36
CA TRP A 81 -22.91 -26.59 -20.49
C TRP A 81 -21.82 -25.97 -21.36
N THR A 82 -22.15 -25.40 -22.53
CA THR A 82 -21.16 -24.79 -23.41
C THR A 82 -20.56 -23.54 -22.78
N GLY A 83 -21.38 -22.63 -22.26
CA GLY A 83 -20.90 -21.41 -21.60
C GLY A 83 -20.08 -21.70 -20.35
N GLY A 84 -20.52 -22.63 -19.50
CA GLY A 84 -19.75 -23.02 -18.32
C GLY A 84 -18.46 -23.76 -18.65
N ALA A 85 -18.42 -24.61 -19.69
CA ALA A 85 -17.20 -25.27 -20.13
C ALA A 85 -16.15 -24.24 -20.64
N VAL A 86 -16.59 -23.24 -21.40
CA VAL A 86 -15.71 -22.15 -21.85
C VAL A 86 -15.09 -21.40 -20.66
N ILE A 87 -15.90 -21.08 -19.64
CA ILE A 87 -15.41 -20.35 -18.46
C ILE A 87 -14.44 -21.21 -17.64
N ILE A 88 -14.75 -22.50 -17.46
CA ILE A 88 -13.86 -23.43 -16.73
C ILE A 88 -12.52 -23.57 -17.46
N LEU A 89 -12.54 -23.81 -18.77
CA LEU A 89 -11.31 -23.95 -19.57
C LEU A 89 -10.48 -22.65 -19.54
N ALA A 90 -11.14 -21.49 -19.67
CA ALA A 90 -10.46 -20.20 -19.57
C ALA A 90 -9.87 -19.96 -18.18
N ALA A 91 -10.59 -20.28 -17.10
CA ALA A 91 -10.10 -20.14 -15.73
C ALA A 91 -8.91 -21.07 -15.44
N ILE A 92 -8.97 -22.33 -15.88
CA ILE A 92 -7.85 -23.29 -15.76
C ILE A 92 -6.64 -22.82 -16.55
N TYR A 93 -6.85 -22.32 -17.77
CA TYR A 93 -5.77 -21.78 -18.60
C TYR A 93 -5.10 -20.56 -17.95
N LEU A 94 -5.88 -19.62 -17.39
CA LEU A 94 -5.34 -18.48 -16.64
C LEU A 94 -4.53 -18.92 -15.42
N LEU A 95 -5.00 -19.94 -14.68
CA LEU A 95 -4.25 -20.50 -13.54
C LEU A 95 -2.94 -21.15 -13.99
N TRP A 96 -2.94 -21.88 -15.10
CA TRP A 96 -1.74 -22.47 -15.67
C TRP A 96 -0.72 -21.40 -16.13
N CYS A 97 -1.19 -20.33 -16.78
CA CYS A 97 -0.33 -19.19 -17.15
C CYS A 97 0.33 -18.57 -15.90
N ARG A 98 -0.43 -18.40 -14.81
CA ARG A 98 0.10 -17.84 -13.55
C ARG A 98 1.10 -18.78 -12.88
N ALA A 99 0.82 -20.07 -12.83
CA ALA A 99 1.73 -21.07 -12.26
C ALA A 99 3.06 -21.16 -13.02
N THR A 100 3.07 -20.85 -14.32
CA THR A 100 4.25 -20.90 -15.18
C THR A 100 4.93 -19.54 -15.39
N GLY A 101 4.46 -18.48 -14.74
CA GLY A 101 4.96 -17.11 -14.93
C GLY A 101 4.72 -16.52 -16.33
N ARG A 102 3.85 -17.14 -17.15
CA ARG A 102 3.56 -16.72 -18.52
C ARG A 102 2.41 -15.72 -18.56
N VAL A 103 2.47 -14.79 -19.51
CA VAL A 103 1.35 -13.90 -19.85
C VAL A 103 0.49 -14.58 -20.90
N SER A 104 -0.83 -14.58 -20.71
CA SER A 104 -1.73 -15.16 -21.72
C SER A 104 -1.73 -14.29 -23.01
N PRO A 105 -1.87 -14.88 -24.20
CA PRO A 105 -1.93 -14.13 -25.45
C PRO A 105 -3.04 -13.07 -25.47
N ALA A 106 -4.17 -13.37 -24.82
CA ALA A 106 -5.28 -12.43 -24.68
C ALA A 106 -4.90 -11.23 -23.78
N GLU A 107 -4.22 -11.45 -22.65
CA GLU A 107 -3.73 -10.35 -21.81
C GLU A 107 -2.71 -9.50 -22.54
N HIS A 108 -1.81 -10.13 -23.30
CA HIS A 108 -0.81 -9.43 -24.11
C HIS A 108 -1.46 -8.58 -25.22
N TRP A 109 -2.51 -9.10 -25.86
CA TRP A 109 -3.29 -8.37 -26.86
C TRP A 109 -3.97 -7.12 -26.28
N PHE A 110 -4.55 -7.23 -25.08
CA PHE A 110 -5.13 -6.07 -24.39
C PHE A 110 -4.06 -5.06 -23.97
N GLU A 111 -2.92 -5.52 -23.44
CA GLU A 111 -1.81 -4.68 -23.03
C GLU A 111 -1.20 -3.88 -24.20
N ALA A 112 -1.16 -4.47 -25.40
CA ALA A 112 -0.64 -3.82 -26.60
C ALA A 112 -1.58 -2.76 -27.22
N ARG A 113 -2.90 -2.80 -26.95
CA ARG A 113 -3.90 -1.95 -27.61
C ARG A 113 -4.66 -1.00 -26.70
N VAL A 114 -4.69 -1.25 -25.39
CA VAL A 114 -5.49 -0.46 -24.42
C VAL A 114 -4.54 0.13 -23.38
N MET A 115 -4.12 1.39 -23.55
CA MET A 115 -3.46 2.12 -22.47
C MET A 115 -4.51 2.87 -21.65
N VAL A 116 -4.57 2.62 -20.34
CA VAL A 116 -5.45 3.37 -19.43
C VAL A 116 -4.58 4.34 -18.62
N GLY A 117 -4.62 5.63 -18.97
CA GLY A 117 -3.98 6.70 -18.19
C GLY A 117 -2.49 6.51 -17.89
N GLY A 118 -1.71 5.93 -18.82
CA GLY A 118 -0.26 5.72 -18.64
C GLY A 118 0.14 4.56 -17.70
N ARG A 119 -0.81 3.72 -17.25
CA ARG A 119 -0.54 2.46 -16.52
C ARG A 119 -0.97 1.25 -17.35
N GLY A 120 -0.25 0.14 -17.21
CA GLY A 120 -0.57 -1.13 -17.88
C GLY A 120 -1.96 -1.66 -17.54
N VAL A 121 -2.57 -2.39 -18.49
CA VAL A 121 -3.89 -3.00 -18.30
C VAL A 121 -3.87 -3.96 -17.11
N PRO A 122 -4.86 -3.89 -16.21
CA PRO A 122 -4.91 -4.81 -15.10
C PRO A 122 -5.10 -6.26 -15.55
N ARG A 123 -4.27 -7.14 -14.99
CA ARG A 123 -4.24 -8.57 -15.31
C ARG A 123 -5.13 -9.38 -14.36
N THR A 124 -5.65 -10.51 -14.83
CA THR A 124 -6.49 -11.37 -13.98
C THR A 124 -5.59 -12.16 -13.02
N GLY A 125 -5.74 -11.90 -11.71
CA GLY A 125 -5.02 -12.64 -10.68
C GLY A 125 -5.50 -14.09 -10.52
N PRO A 126 -4.66 -14.99 -9.97
CA PRO A 126 -5.04 -16.38 -9.72
C PRO A 126 -6.25 -16.51 -8.78
N GLN A 127 -6.42 -15.59 -7.81
CA GLN A 127 -7.59 -15.55 -6.93
C GLN A 127 -8.89 -15.41 -7.72
N THR A 128 -8.95 -14.44 -8.63
CA THR A 128 -10.12 -14.17 -9.46
C THR A 128 -10.48 -15.36 -10.36
N ALA A 129 -9.47 -16.05 -10.90
CA ALA A 129 -9.69 -17.25 -11.71
C ALA A 129 -10.29 -18.39 -10.88
N ILE A 130 -9.81 -18.61 -9.64
CA ILE A 130 -10.40 -19.59 -8.70
C ILE A 130 -11.85 -19.22 -8.39
N LEU A 131 -12.14 -17.94 -8.12
CA LEU A 131 -13.49 -17.48 -7.82
C LEU A 131 -14.45 -17.63 -9.02
N LEU A 132 -13.98 -17.38 -10.24
CA LEU A 132 -14.76 -17.62 -11.46
C LEU A 132 -15.07 -19.10 -11.63
N LEU A 133 -14.07 -19.97 -11.44
CA LEU A 133 -14.24 -21.42 -11.50
C LEU A 133 -15.23 -21.90 -10.44
N ALA A 134 -15.08 -21.44 -9.20
CA ALA A 134 -15.97 -21.76 -8.10
C ALA A 134 -17.41 -21.26 -8.35
N SER A 135 -17.58 -20.04 -8.87
CA SER A 135 -18.89 -19.49 -9.24
C SER A 135 -19.57 -20.33 -10.33
N THR A 136 -18.78 -20.80 -11.31
CA THR A 136 -19.28 -21.64 -12.40
C THR A 136 -19.70 -23.03 -11.89
N LEU A 137 -18.91 -23.63 -11.01
CA LEU A 137 -19.26 -24.89 -10.35
C LEU A 137 -20.53 -24.77 -9.48
N SER A 138 -20.67 -23.67 -8.75
CA SER A 138 -21.88 -23.37 -7.96
C SER A 138 -23.11 -23.22 -8.87
N MET A 139 -22.97 -22.50 -9.99
CA MET A 139 -24.03 -22.36 -10.99
C MET A 139 -24.45 -23.74 -11.55
N PHE A 140 -23.49 -24.60 -11.91
CA PHE A 140 -23.79 -25.95 -12.39
C PHE A 140 -24.51 -26.80 -11.34
N ALA A 141 -24.09 -26.73 -10.09
CA ALA A 141 -24.73 -27.46 -8.99
C ALA A 141 -26.19 -27.05 -8.79
N LEU A 142 -26.52 -25.77 -8.99
CA LEU A 142 -27.86 -25.22 -8.73
C LEU A 142 -28.81 -25.23 -9.94
N TYR A 143 -28.30 -25.06 -11.15
CA TYR A 143 -29.12 -24.86 -12.36
C TYR A 143 -29.08 -26.04 -13.35
N SER A 144 -28.12 -26.97 -13.25
CA SER A 144 -28.07 -28.14 -14.13
C SER A 144 -28.93 -29.31 -13.62
N ARG A 145 -28.94 -30.42 -14.36
CA ARG A 145 -29.56 -31.70 -13.93
C ARG A 145 -28.91 -32.27 -12.67
N LEU A 146 -27.68 -31.89 -12.37
CA LEU A 146 -26.94 -32.34 -11.18
C LEU A 146 -27.58 -31.89 -9.86
N ARG A 147 -28.45 -30.87 -9.89
CA ARG A 147 -29.22 -30.41 -8.71
C ARG A 147 -30.08 -31.50 -8.06
N ARG A 148 -30.37 -32.59 -8.79
CA ARG A 148 -31.08 -33.77 -8.26
C ARG A 148 -30.25 -34.51 -7.21
N CYS A 149 -28.93 -34.46 -7.31
CA CYS A 149 -28.04 -35.00 -6.29
C CYS A 149 -27.94 -34.01 -5.13
N GLU A 150 -28.38 -34.44 -3.95
CA GLU A 150 -28.38 -33.60 -2.76
C GLU A 150 -26.98 -33.09 -2.41
N LYS A 151 -25.99 -33.98 -2.35
CA LYS A 151 -24.59 -33.63 -2.03
C LYS A 151 -24.04 -32.53 -2.95
N VAL A 152 -24.33 -32.61 -4.25
CA VAL A 152 -23.88 -31.63 -5.24
C VAL A 152 -24.57 -30.28 -5.02
N CYS A 153 -25.88 -30.29 -4.78
CA CYS A 153 -26.62 -29.06 -4.50
C CYS A 153 -26.12 -28.37 -3.22
N VAL A 154 -25.85 -29.13 -2.15
CA VAL A 154 -25.28 -28.61 -0.90
C VAL A 154 -23.89 -28.03 -1.13
N ALA A 155 -23.03 -28.74 -1.87
CA ALA A 155 -21.70 -28.24 -2.24
C ALA A 155 -21.79 -26.91 -3.02
N GLY A 156 -22.73 -26.78 -3.96
CA GLY A 156 -22.96 -25.55 -4.71
C GLY A 156 -23.37 -24.35 -3.84
N ILE A 157 -24.28 -24.57 -2.87
CA ILE A 157 -24.68 -23.54 -1.90
C ILE A 157 -23.50 -23.15 -1.00
N GLY A 158 -22.76 -24.13 -0.47
CA GLY A 158 -21.58 -23.89 0.35
C GLY A 158 -20.51 -23.08 -0.38
N LEU A 159 -20.26 -23.40 -1.66
CA LEU A 159 -19.29 -22.69 -2.49
C LEU A 159 -19.71 -21.23 -2.75
N ALA A 160 -20.98 -20.96 -3.02
CA ALA A 160 -21.49 -19.60 -3.18
C ALA A 160 -21.40 -18.79 -1.86
N LEU A 161 -21.72 -19.41 -0.71
CA LEU A 161 -21.57 -18.78 0.60
C LEU A 161 -20.10 -18.47 0.94
N LEU A 162 -19.18 -19.40 0.64
CA LEU A 162 -17.74 -19.17 0.83
C LEU A 162 -17.23 -17.99 -0.01
N ILE A 163 -17.72 -17.84 -1.24
CA ILE A 163 -17.37 -16.68 -2.08
C ILE A 163 -17.91 -15.37 -1.47
N LEU A 164 -19.12 -15.36 -0.92
CA LEU A 164 -19.67 -14.19 -0.24
C LEU A 164 -18.88 -13.82 1.02
N VAL A 165 -18.50 -14.82 1.84
CA VAL A 165 -17.64 -14.63 3.02
C VAL A 165 -16.27 -14.09 2.61
N PHE A 166 -15.65 -14.70 1.60
CA PHE A 166 -14.36 -14.25 1.08
C PHE A 166 -14.45 -12.82 0.52
N GLY A 167 -15.52 -12.50 -0.20
CA GLY A 167 -15.79 -11.16 -0.72
C GLY A 167 -16.04 -10.13 0.37
N PHE A 168 -16.73 -10.51 1.46
CA PHE A 168 -16.90 -9.67 2.64
C PHE A 168 -15.56 -9.36 3.31
N ILE A 169 -14.75 -10.39 3.59
CA ILE A 169 -13.42 -10.22 4.18
C ILE A 169 -12.52 -9.37 3.26
N SER A 170 -12.58 -9.62 1.95
CA SER A 170 -11.82 -8.87 0.95
C SER A 170 -12.24 -7.40 0.88
N GLY A 171 -13.55 -7.14 0.88
CA GLY A 171 -14.10 -5.79 0.92
C GLY A 171 -13.73 -5.05 2.20
N MET A 172 -13.65 -5.77 3.33
CA MET A 172 -13.24 -5.19 4.60
C MET A 172 -11.76 -4.85 4.66
N ALA A 173 -10.90 -5.76 4.17
CA ALA A 173 -9.49 -5.50 4.02
C ALA A 173 -9.24 -4.30 3.08
N PHE A 174 -10.03 -4.20 1.99
CA PHE A 174 -9.99 -3.07 1.09
C PHE A 174 -10.40 -1.75 1.77
N ALA A 175 -11.50 -1.76 2.53
CA ALA A 175 -11.97 -0.58 3.26
C ALA A 175 -10.94 -0.06 4.29
N ALA A 176 -10.07 -0.94 4.80
CA ALA A 176 -8.95 -0.61 5.69
C ALA A 176 -7.70 -0.07 4.94
N GLY A 177 -7.73 0.00 3.60
CA GLY A 177 -6.60 0.43 2.77
C GLY A 177 -5.64 -0.69 2.37
N ASN A 178 -6.00 -1.96 2.59
CA ASN A 178 -5.11 -3.10 2.33
C ASN A 178 -5.84 -4.28 1.64
N PRO A 179 -6.00 -4.25 0.30
CA PRO A 179 -6.60 -5.35 -0.44
C PRO A 179 -5.87 -6.68 -0.20
N LEU A 180 -6.62 -7.78 -0.09
CA LEU A 180 -6.04 -9.12 0.05
C LEU A 180 -5.17 -9.47 -1.15
N GLY A 181 -3.93 -9.91 -0.92
CA GLY A 181 -3.05 -10.41 -1.99
C GLY A 181 -1.90 -9.49 -2.45
N ILE A 182 -1.56 -8.41 -1.74
CA ILE A 182 -0.33 -7.64 -2.03
C ILE A 182 0.92 -8.37 -1.50
N THR A 183 1.05 -9.65 -1.85
CA THR A 183 2.27 -10.46 -1.73
C THR A 183 2.58 -10.96 -3.13
N SER A 184 3.84 -10.88 -3.55
CA SER A 184 4.39 -10.87 -4.93
C SER A 184 3.71 -11.69 -6.04
N ASP A 185 2.93 -12.73 -5.75
CA ASP A 185 2.34 -13.64 -6.76
C ASP A 185 0.81 -13.61 -6.84
N TRP A 186 0.11 -13.06 -5.84
CA TRP A 186 -1.33 -13.21 -5.70
C TRP A 186 -2.09 -11.88 -5.81
N LEU A 187 -2.04 -11.23 -6.98
CA LEU A 187 -2.76 -9.97 -7.25
C LEU A 187 -4.19 -9.97 -6.66
N PRO A 188 -4.58 -8.93 -5.89
CA PRO A 188 -5.90 -8.85 -5.32
C PRO A 188 -6.99 -8.96 -6.38
N PRO A 189 -8.09 -9.67 -6.09
CA PRO A 189 -9.30 -9.59 -6.90
C PRO A 189 -9.74 -8.14 -6.88
N MET A 190 -9.62 -7.52 -8.05
CA MET A 190 -9.94 -6.11 -8.26
C MET A 190 -11.33 -5.83 -7.72
N ASN A 191 -11.51 -4.76 -6.95
CA ASN A 191 -12.74 -4.53 -6.20
C ASN A 191 -14.02 -4.67 -7.03
N GLN A 192 -14.01 -4.16 -8.26
CA GLN A 192 -15.16 -4.27 -9.14
C GLN A 192 -15.47 -5.71 -9.54
N GLY A 193 -14.44 -6.51 -9.87
CA GLY A 193 -14.59 -7.93 -10.14
C GLY A 193 -15.12 -8.69 -8.92
N MET A 194 -14.59 -8.40 -7.73
CA MET A 194 -15.06 -9.03 -6.48
C MET A 194 -16.52 -8.70 -6.18
N ILE A 195 -16.91 -7.42 -6.24
CA ILE A 195 -18.29 -6.98 -6.01
C ILE A 195 -19.23 -7.66 -7.00
N SER A 196 -18.84 -7.74 -8.28
CA SER A 196 -19.64 -8.39 -9.33
C SER A 196 -19.79 -9.89 -9.11
N LEU A 197 -18.72 -10.58 -8.69
CA LEU A 197 -18.76 -12.00 -8.35
C LEU A 197 -19.62 -12.26 -7.10
N CYS A 198 -19.54 -11.39 -6.09
CA CYS A 198 -20.40 -11.47 -4.90
C CYS A 198 -21.87 -11.27 -5.29
N ALA A 199 -22.18 -10.26 -6.09
CA ALA A 199 -23.53 -10.02 -6.58
C ALA A 199 -24.06 -11.21 -7.38
N PHE A 200 -23.23 -11.81 -8.24
CA PHE A 200 -23.60 -13.00 -9.00
C PHE A 200 -23.88 -14.22 -8.10
N ASN A 201 -23.02 -14.49 -7.13
CA ASN A 201 -23.22 -15.61 -6.20
C ASN A 201 -24.42 -15.38 -5.27
N PHE A 202 -24.68 -14.13 -4.89
CA PHE A 202 -25.91 -13.77 -4.19
C PHE A 202 -27.15 -14.09 -5.04
N LEU A 203 -27.14 -13.77 -6.35
CA LEU A 203 -28.23 -14.15 -7.26
C LEU A 203 -28.40 -15.67 -7.38
N LEU A 204 -27.31 -16.44 -7.38
CA LEU A 204 -27.38 -17.92 -7.35
C LEU A 204 -28.09 -18.42 -6.10
N LEU A 205 -27.83 -17.82 -4.94
CA LEU A 205 -28.48 -18.19 -3.67
C LEU A 205 -29.95 -17.77 -3.58
N LEU A 206 -30.39 -16.80 -4.38
CA LEU A 206 -31.80 -16.46 -4.51
C LEU A 206 -32.62 -17.52 -5.28
N ASN A 207 -31.97 -18.54 -5.85
CA ASN A 207 -32.66 -19.67 -6.49
C ASN A 207 -33.64 -20.34 -5.50
N PRO A 208 -34.90 -20.65 -5.90
CA PRO A 208 -35.87 -21.33 -5.03
C PRO A 208 -35.33 -22.60 -4.36
N VAL A 209 -34.54 -23.39 -5.08
CA VAL A 209 -33.91 -24.62 -4.56
C VAL A 209 -32.93 -24.30 -3.43
N ALA A 210 -32.10 -23.27 -3.61
CA ALA A 210 -31.15 -22.82 -2.60
C ALA A 210 -31.88 -22.24 -1.38
N ILE A 211 -32.86 -21.35 -1.60
CA ILE A 211 -33.68 -20.75 -0.53
C ILE A 211 -34.36 -21.84 0.31
N ASN A 212 -35.04 -22.81 -0.30
CA ASN A 212 -35.74 -23.84 0.47
C ASN A 212 -34.79 -24.76 1.22
N ARG A 213 -33.59 -25.03 0.68
CA ARG A 213 -32.55 -25.77 1.42
C ARG A 213 -32.00 -24.98 2.60
N ILE A 214 -31.70 -23.70 2.42
CA ILE A 214 -31.25 -22.82 3.50
C ILE A 214 -32.33 -22.71 4.59
N ARG A 215 -33.61 -22.57 4.20
CA ARG A 215 -34.74 -22.59 5.14
C ARG A 215 -34.87 -23.93 5.87
N ARG A 216 -34.62 -25.05 5.20
CA ARG A 216 -34.55 -26.38 5.85
C ARG A 216 -33.45 -26.45 6.90
N TRP A 217 -32.27 -25.94 6.58
CA TRP A 217 -31.15 -25.91 7.51
C TRP A 217 -31.45 -25.04 8.72
N LEU A 218 -31.91 -23.81 8.49
CA LEU A 218 -32.19 -22.84 9.55
C LEU A 218 -33.44 -23.20 10.36
N PHE A 219 -34.58 -23.41 9.71
CA PHE A 219 -35.89 -23.46 10.37
C PHE A 219 -36.52 -24.86 10.43
N GLY A 220 -35.91 -25.87 9.81
CA GLY A 220 -36.47 -27.23 9.75
C GLY A 220 -37.75 -27.33 8.91
N ALA A 221 -37.94 -26.43 7.94
CA ALA A 221 -39.14 -26.39 7.09
C ALA A 221 -39.35 -27.70 6.31
N ASN A 222 -40.56 -28.26 6.31
CA ASN A 222 -40.87 -29.49 5.56
C ASN A 222 -40.89 -29.24 4.04
N ASP A 223 -40.44 -30.22 3.25
CA ASP A 223 -40.58 -30.26 1.78
C ASP A 223 -42.06 -30.46 1.41
N THR A 224 -42.92 -29.48 1.71
CA THR A 224 -44.14 -29.33 0.91
C THR A 224 -43.64 -28.96 -0.48
N GLY A 225 -43.70 -29.88 -1.45
CA GLY A 225 -43.21 -29.70 -2.83
C GLY A 225 -43.82 -28.52 -3.61
N ASP A 226 -44.55 -27.67 -2.91
CA ASP A 226 -45.16 -26.45 -3.37
C ASP A 226 -44.22 -25.24 -3.21
N TRP A 227 -43.46 -24.97 -4.28
CA TRP A 227 -42.57 -23.82 -4.41
C TRP A 227 -43.31 -22.46 -4.38
N GLN A 228 -44.66 -22.47 -4.41
CA GLN A 228 -45.51 -21.28 -4.29
C GLN A 228 -45.93 -20.92 -2.87
N SER A 229 -45.64 -21.76 -1.87
CA SER A 229 -45.93 -21.44 -0.46
C SER A 229 -45.22 -20.14 -0.04
N ARG A 230 -46.01 -19.15 0.41
CA ARG A 230 -45.48 -17.86 0.89
C ARG A 230 -44.61 -18.14 2.12
N ILE A 231 -43.40 -17.58 2.17
CA ILE A 231 -42.53 -17.67 3.35
C ILE A 231 -43.33 -17.16 4.57
N PRO A 232 -43.44 -17.94 5.66
CA PRO A 232 -44.10 -17.54 6.90
C PRO A 232 -43.57 -16.21 7.45
N TRP A 233 -44.42 -15.44 8.13
CA TRP A 233 -44.05 -14.10 8.59
C TRP A 233 -42.92 -14.12 9.64
N ASP A 234 -42.90 -15.14 10.49
CA ASP A 234 -41.92 -15.39 11.54
C ASP A 234 -40.54 -15.73 10.98
N GLU A 235 -40.48 -16.56 9.94
CA GLU A 235 -39.23 -16.83 9.21
C GLU A 235 -38.70 -15.56 8.52
N ARG A 236 -39.58 -14.75 7.92
CA ARG A 236 -39.18 -13.47 7.30
C ARG A 236 -38.60 -12.50 8.32
N LEU A 237 -39.23 -12.40 9.49
CA LEU A 237 -38.76 -11.55 10.57
C LEU A 237 -37.38 -12.01 11.06
N ALA A 238 -37.17 -13.31 11.28
CA ALA A 238 -35.88 -13.85 11.71
C ALA A 238 -34.77 -13.58 10.68
N ILE A 239 -35.05 -13.80 9.39
CA ILE A 239 -34.12 -13.49 8.30
C ILE A 239 -33.84 -11.99 8.25
N ALA A 240 -34.86 -11.14 8.37
CA ALA A 240 -34.71 -9.68 8.36
C ALA A 240 -33.88 -9.18 9.55
N LEU A 241 -34.07 -9.74 10.75
CA LEU A 241 -33.28 -9.41 11.94
C LEU A 241 -31.82 -9.84 11.77
N MET A 242 -31.56 -11.06 11.29
CA MET A 242 -30.19 -11.52 11.00
C MET A 242 -29.51 -10.66 9.95
N ALA A 243 -30.23 -10.29 8.89
CA ALA A 243 -29.72 -9.38 7.86
C ALA A 243 -29.44 -7.99 8.45
N GLY A 244 -30.33 -7.46 9.30
CA GLY A 244 -30.12 -6.21 10.01
C GLY A 244 -28.88 -6.22 10.89
N VAL A 245 -28.68 -7.27 11.68
CA VAL A 245 -27.47 -7.46 12.50
C VAL A 245 -26.22 -7.54 11.64
N ALA A 246 -26.25 -8.28 10.52
CA ALA A 246 -25.12 -8.36 9.60
C ALA A 246 -24.77 -6.99 8.99
N VAL A 247 -25.78 -6.20 8.61
CA VAL A 247 -25.57 -4.83 8.09
C VAL A 247 -24.98 -3.92 9.16
N ILE A 248 -25.50 -3.95 10.39
CA ILE A 248 -24.99 -3.14 11.51
C ILE A 248 -23.56 -3.53 11.85
N ALA A 249 -23.26 -4.83 11.97
CA ALA A 249 -21.92 -5.34 12.24
C ALA A 249 -20.93 -4.93 11.13
N THR A 250 -21.35 -5.00 9.88
CA THR A 250 -20.56 -4.53 8.73
C THR A 250 -20.28 -3.03 8.82
N ALA A 251 -21.32 -2.23 9.06
CA ALA A 251 -21.17 -0.77 9.17
C ALA A 251 -20.27 -0.37 10.34
N ALA A 252 -20.42 -1.01 11.50
CA ALA A 252 -19.57 -0.79 12.67
C ALA A 252 -18.10 -1.17 12.40
N CYS A 253 -17.87 -2.30 11.72
CA CYS A 253 -16.54 -2.74 11.32
C CYS A 253 -15.88 -1.75 10.33
N VAL A 254 -16.61 -1.34 9.28
CA VAL A 254 -16.14 -0.31 8.32
C VAL A 254 -15.81 0.99 9.03
N TYR A 255 -16.69 1.45 9.92
CA TYR A 255 -16.50 2.68 10.67
C TYR A 255 -15.24 2.60 11.55
N TYR A 256 -15.11 1.54 12.36
CA TYR A 256 -13.95 1.31 13.22
C TYR A 256 -12.64 1.29 12.42
N LEU A 257 -12.60 0.54 11.31
CA LEU A 257 -11.42 0.46 10.45
C LEU A 257 -11.07 1.82 9.84
N ARG A 258 -12.06 2.59 9.38
CA ARG A 258 -11.80 3.94 8.83
C ARG A 258 -11.24 4.91 9.85
N VAL A 259 -11.76 4.90 11.08
CA VAL A 259 -11.23 5.73 12.17
C VAL A 259 -9.79 5.32 12.48
N ARG A 260 -9.55 4.02 12.69
CA ARG A 260 -8.20 3.46 12.93
C ARG A 260 -7.22 3.80 11.82
N THR A 261 -7.61 3.69 10.55
CA THR A 261 -6.76 4.02 9.41
C THR A 261 -6.36 5.49 9.41
N ARG A 262 -7.32 6.40 9.65
CA ARG A 262 -7.04 7.84 9.72
C ARG A 262 -6.11 8.20 10.86
N ASP A 263 -6.33 7.63 12.04
CA ASP A 263 -5.49 7.87 13.20
C ASP A 263 -4.06 7.37 12.97
N GLN A 264 -3.92 6.18 12.37
CA GLN A 264 -2.61 5.61 12.05
C GLN A 264 -1.85 6.43 10.99
N GLN A 265 -2.56 6.91 9.97
CA GLN A 265 -1.99 7.81 8.95
C GLN A 265 -1.46 9.10 9.59
N ALA A 266 -2.29 9.74 10.42
CA ALA A 266 -1.92 10.99 11.09
C ALA A 266 -0.70 10.80 12.01
N ARG A 267 -0.70 9.75 12.86
CA ARG A 267 0.42 9.44 13.76
C ARG A 267 1.70 9.11 13.01
N SER A 268 1.61 8.36 11.91
CA SER A 268 2.78 7.99 11.12
C SER A 268 3.38 9.21 10.42
N LEU A 269 2.55 10.09 9.89
CA LEU A 269 3.00 11.33 9.28
C LEU A 269 3.64 12.26 10.32
N GLU A 270 2.99 12.43 11.48
CA GLU A 270 3.53 13.22 12.59
C GLU A 270 4.88 12.68 13.08
N THR A 271 5.02 11.35 13.17
CA THR A 271 6.29 10.70 13.53
C THR A 271 7.39 11.00 12.50
N VAL A 272 7.08 10.87 11.21
CA VAL A 272 8.02 11.18 10.13
C VAL A 272 8.44 12.65 10.15
N VAL A 273 7.51 13.58 10.35
CA VAL A 273 7.81 15.02 10.46
C VAL A 273 8.70 15.29 11.68
N THR A 274 8.28 14.85 12.86
CA THR A 274 8.99 15.10 14.12
C THR A 274 10.42 14.55 14.09
N LEU A 275 10.58 13.32 13.58
CA LEU A 275 11.88 12.68 13.44
C LEU A 275 12.76 13.42 12.43
N THR A 276 12.19 13.91 11.33
CA THR A 276 12.97 14.68 10.35
C THR A 276 13.39 16.03 10.90
N ASP A 277 12.52 16.74 11.60
CA ASP A 277 12.83 18.04 12.20
C ASP A 277 13.92 17.91 13.27
N LEU A 278 13.89 16.81 14.04
CA LEU A 278 14.97 16.48 14.96
C LEU A 278 16.31 16.30 14.22
N LYS A 279 16.33 15.47 13.17
CA LYS A 279 17.54 15.23 12.35
C LYS A 279 18.02 16.48 11.63
N LEU A 280 17.11 17.31 11.15
CA LEU A 280 17.41 18.58 10.52
C LEU A 280 18.14 19.50 11.51
N ARG A 281 17.65 19.61 12.75
CA ARG A 281 18.31 20.41 13.79
C ARG A 281 19.74 19.95 14.06
N GLU A 282 19.99 18.63 14.11
CA GLU A 282 21.35 18.09 14.28
C GLU A 282 22.27 18.46 13.11
N ILE A 283 21.79 18.31 11.86
CA ILE A 283 22.57 18.69 10.67
C ILE A 283 22.89 20.19 10.69
N VAL A 284 21.89 21.03 10.96
CA VAL A 284 22.05 22.49 11.02
C VAL A 284 23.01 22.88 12.13
N GLN A 285 22.90 22.28 13.31
CA GLN A 285 23.78 22.55 14.44
C GLN A 285 25.23 22.16 14.12
N TRP A 286 25.45 20.94 13.64
CA TRP A 286 26.80 20.48 13.27
C TRP A 286 27.43 21.36 12.19
N ARG A 287 26.65 21.75 11.17
CA ARG A 287 27.15 22.63 10.09
C ARG A 287 27.47 24.04 10.62
N ARG A 288 26.64 24.57 11.52
CA ARG A 288 26.88 25.85 12.19
C ARG A 288 28.16 25.81 13.01
N GLU A 289 28.42 24.73 13.75
CA GLU A 289 29.66 24.55 14.51
C GLU A 289 30.88 24.56 13.59
N ARG A 290 30.87 23.79 12.49
CA ARG A 290 32.00 23.76 11.55
C ARG A 290 32.26 25.12 10.88
N LEU A 291 31.20 25.85 10.55
CA LEU A 291 31.32 27.21 10.01
C LEU A 291 31.80 28.22 11.06
N ALA A 292 31.38 28.07 12.32
CA ALA A 292 31.86 28.91 13.43
C ALA A 292 33.34 28.67 13.72
N ASP A 293 33.79 27.41 13.71
CA ASP A 293 35.22 27.05 13.83
C ASP A 293 36.04 27.73 12.72
N ALA A 294 35.57 27.66 11.48
CA ALA A 294 36.21 28.32 10.34
C ALA A 294 36.24 29.86 10.46
N GLN A 295 35.17 30.47 10.96
CA GLN A 295 35.12 31.92 11.19
C GLN A 295 36.06 32.36 12.30
N ALA A 296 36.16 31.58 13.39
CA ALA A 296 37.10 31.85 14.47
C ALA A 296 38.55 31.79 13.99
N LEU A 297 38.89 30.80 13.13
CA LEU A 297 40.21 30.70 12.51
C LEU A 297 40.52 31.89 11.59
N MET A 298 39.55 32.33 10.79
CA MET A 298 39.71 33.51 9.92
C MET A 298 39.95 34.80 10.72
N ALA A 299 39.40 34.89 11.94
CA ALA A 299 39.50 36.05 12.81
C ALA A 299 40.79 36.07 13.66
N LEU A 300 41.60 35.00 13.65
CA LEU A 300 42.76 34.84 14.53
C LEU A 300 44.03 35.52 13.94
N PRO A 301 44.49 36.67 14.47
CA PRO A 301 45.62 37.41 13.87
C PRO A 301 46.94 36.64 13.94
N ALA A 302 47.13 35.89 15.04
CA ALA A 302 48.32 35.08 15.28
C ALA A 302 48.59 34.04 14.18
N LEU A 303 47.54 33.57 13.49
CA LEU A 303 47.70 32.64 12.38
C LEU A 303 48.35 33.32 11.16
N GLY A 304 48.03 34.60 10.92
CA GLY A 304 48.66 35.42 9.90
C GLY A 304 50.14 35.69 10.18
N ASP A 305 50.47 36.01 11.44
CA ASP A 305 51.86 36.18 11.90
C ASP A 305 52.70 34.92 11.64
N VAL A 306 52.15 33.75 12.00
CA VAL A 306 52.82 32.45 11.82
C VAL A 306 53.05 32.15 10.33
N VAL A 307 52.05 32.36 9.48
CA VAL A 307 52.18 32.09 8.03
C VAL A 307 53.21 33.02 7.38
N LEU A 308 53.19 34.32 7.69
CA LEU A 308 54.18 35.27 7.18
C LEU A 308 55.60 34.91 7.64
N GLY A 309 55.77 34.53 8.92
CA GLY A 309 57.04 34.13 9.49
C GLY A 309 57.67 32.91 8.81
N THR A 310 56.87 31.99 8.25
CA THR A 310 57.39 30.82 7.50
C THR A 310 57.82 31.13 6.06
N THR A 311 57.47 32.30 5.53
CA THR A 311 57.85 32.73 4.16
C THR A 311 59.08 33.63 4.12
N ALA A 312 59.43 34.27 5.24
CA ALA A 312 60.69 34.97 5.38
C ALA A 312 61.82 33.94 5.53
N ASP A 313 62.99 34.19 4.95
CA ASP A 313 64.19 33.32 4.96
C ASP A 313 64.82 33.09 6.37
N ARG A 314 64.04 33.36 7.42
CA ARG A 314 64.27 33.03 8.84
C ARG A 314 63.29 31.95 9.27
N ALA A 315 63.48 30.74 8.76
CA ALA A 315 62.81 29.56 9.30
C ALA A 315 63.46 29.17 10.64
N ASP A 316 63.22 29.96 11.69
CA ASP A 316 63.47 29.47 13.04
C ASP A 316 62.55 28.26 13.24
N GLY A 317 63.10 27.05 13.20
CA GLY A 317 62.37 25.77 13.14
C GLY A 317 61.37 25.53 14.28
N PHE A 318 61.33 26.42 15.27
CA PHE A 318 60.40 26.44 16.40
C PHE A 318 58.95 26.81 16.02
N THR A 319 58.76 27.68 15.02
CA THR A 319 57.41 28.16 14.61
C THR A 319 56.56 27.09 13.90
N PRO A 320 57.11 26.29 12.95
CA PRO A 320 56.37 25.20 12.33
C PRO A 320 56.06 24.02 13.25
N ILE A 321 56.88 23.78 14.29
CA ILE A 321 56.65 22.72 15.28
C ILE A 321 55.44 23.07 16.15
N ARG A 322 55.39 24.29 16.69
CA ARG A 322 54.24 24.77 17.50
C ARG A 322 52.94 24.80 16.70
N LEU A 323 52.98 25.21 15.43
CA LEU A 323 51.80 25.18 14.57
C LEU A 323 51.30 23.74 14.37
N ARG A 324 52.19 22.76 14.16
CA ARG A 324 51.80 21.36 14.04
C ARG A 324 51.17 20.80 15.31
N GLU A 325 51.76 21.07 16.48
CA GLU A 325 51.18 20.65 17.77
C GLU A 325 49.79 21.25 18.00
N TRP A 326 49.60 22.52 17.63
CA TRP A 326 48.30 23.18 17.72
C TRP A 326 47.29 22.59 16.72
N LEU A 327 47.68 22.36 15.46
CA LEU A 327 46.85 21.69 14.47
C LEU A 327 46.48 20.27 14.87
N GLN A 328 47.37 19.56 15.57
CA GLN A 328 47.11 18.23 16.09
C GLN A 328 46.01 18.25 17.14
N LYS A 329 46.06 19.19 18.10
CA LYS A 329 44.98 19.40 19.07
C LYS A 329 43.68 19.81 18.39
N LEU A 330 43.74 20.76 17.47
CA LEU A 330 42.56 21.22 16.72
C LEU A 330 41.92 20.08 15.93
N GLY A 331 42.73 19.26 15.27
CA GLY A 331 42.28 18.11 14.49
C GLY A 331 41.67 17.00 15.34
N SER A 332 42.32 16.63 16.46
CA SER A 332 41.83 15.58 17.36
C SER A 332 40.57 15.99 18.11
N ASP A 333 40.54 17.21 18.64
CA ASP A 333 39.53 17.64 19.60
C ASP A 333 38.23 18.06 18.90
N TYR A 334 38.32 18.58 17.67
CA TYR A 334 37.18 19.03 16.87
C TYR A 334 36.76 18.04 15.77
N GLY A 335 37.46 16.90 15.65
CA GLY A 335 37.08 15.80 14.76
C GLY A 335 37.32 16.05 13.26
N TYR A 336 38.28 16.91 12.91
CA TYR A 336 38.69 17.11 11.51
C TYR A 336 39.52 15.92 11.02
N THR A 337 39.30 15.51 9.77
CA THR A 337 40.08 14.41 9.17
C THR A 337 41.45 14.90 8.69
N LYS A 338 41.47 16.11 8.11
CA LYS A 338 42.72 16.80 7.75
C LYS A 338 42.57 18.30 8.00
N ILE A 339 43.68 18.93 8.35
CA ILE A 339 43.83 20.37 8.35
C ILE A 339 45.12 20.70 7.62
N ILE A 340 45.09 21.52 6.58
CA ILE A 340 46.31 21.97 5.88
C ILE A 340 46.33 23.49 5.83
N VAL A 341 47.44 24.07 6.30
CA VAL A 341 47.71 25.50 6.23
C VAL A 341 48.57 25.77 5.01
N PHE A 342 48.14 26.71 4.17
CA PHE A 342 48.83 27.17 2.97
C PHE A 342 49.31 28.60 3.12
N ASN A 343 50.48 28.92 2.56
CA ASN A 343 50.94 30.30 2.43
C ASN A 343 50.28 31.02 1.24
N GLY A 344 50.58 32.31 1.06
CA GLY A 344 50.03 33.13 -0.03
C GLY A 344 50.42 32.69 -1.44
N ALA A 345 51.36 31.75 -1.59
CA ALA A 345 51.70 31.09 -2.85
C ALA A 345 50.97 29.75 -3.05
N GLY A 346 50.07 29.37 -2.14
CA GLY A 346 49.34 28.10 -2.18
C GLY A 346 50.17 26.87 -1.80
N LYS A 347 51.36 27.04 -1.21
CA LYS A 347 52.22 25.93 -0.75
C LYS A 347 51.86 25.52 0.68
N PRO A 348 51.78 24.22 1.00
CA PRO A 348 51.49 23.75 2.35
C PRO A 348 52.65 24.07 3.30
N VAL A 349 52.32 24.65 4.46
CA VAL A 349 53.26 25.08 5.51
C VAL A 349 53.22 24.10 6.69
N ALA A 350 52.02 23.68 7.07
CA ALA A 350 51.80 22.69 8.13
C ALA A 350 50.53 21.88 7.81
N ALA A 351 50.48 20.65 8.30
CA ALA A 351 49.36 19.76 8.07
C ALA A 351 49.09 18.87 9.27
N PHE A 352 47.84 18.50 9.44
CA PHE A 352 47.38 17.43 10.31
C PHE A 352 46.55 16.43 9.49
N PRO A 353 46.77 15.11 9.61
CA PRO A 353 47.97 14.50 10.19
C PRO A 353 49.24 14.91 9.43
N ASP A 354 50.41 14.74 10.05
CA ASP A 354 51.69 15.04 9.41
C ASP A 354 51.81 14.30 8.06
N GLY A 355 52.24 15.01 7.03
CA GLY A 355 52.35 14.48 5.66
C GLY A 355 51.03 14.38 4.89
N ALA A 356 49.91 14.89 5.43
CA ALA A 356 48.65 14.95 4.70
C ALA A 356 48.79 15.73 3.38
N ARG A 357 48.17 15.20 2.32
CA ARG A 357 48.20 15.81 0.98
C ARG A 357 46.86 16.50 0.67
N PRO A 358 46.90 17.63 -0.06
CA PRO A 358 45.71 18.24 -0.63
C PRO A 358 45.09 17.34 -1.68
N ASP A 359 43.85 16.88 -1.46
CA ASP A 359 43.11 15.98 -2.36
C ASP A 359 41.67 16.41 -2.60
N ALA A 360 41.33 17.67 -2.28
CA ALA A 360 40.04 18.25 -2.65
C ALA A 360 39.98 18.62 -4.15
N PRO A 361 38.82 18.42 -4.80
CA PRO A 361 38.63 18.80 -6.20
C PRO A 361 38.79 20.31 -6.38
N ASP A 362 39.51 20.69 -7.44
CA ASP A 362 39.76 22.10 -7.80
C ASP A 362 40.43 22.95 -6.70
N LEU A 363 41.07 22.32 -5.71
CA LEU A 363 41.78 23.05 -4.66
C LEU A 363 42.92 23.93 -5.21
N PRO A 364 43.74 23.49 -6.18
CA PRO A 364 44.77 24.36 -6.76
C PRO A 364 44.22 25.62 -7.42
N GLY A 365 43.09 25.53 -8.14
CA GLY A 365 42.41 26.67 -8.75
C GLY A 365 41.92 27.66 -7.69
N ARG A 366 41.30 27.15 -6.61
CA ARG A 366 40.86 27.96 -5.47
C ARG A 366 42.03 28.65 -4.75
N LEU A 367 43.16 27.97 -4.59
CA LEU A 367 44.36 28.54 -3.99
C LEU A 367 45.02 29.59 -4.90
N ALA A 368 44.94 29.45 -6.22
CA ALA A 368 45.42 30.47 -7.16
C ALA A 368 44.59 31.77 -7.07
N ALA A 369 43.28 31.67 -6.82
CA ALA A 369 42.38 32.80 -6.62
C ALA A 369 42.31 33.28 -5.14
N LEU A 370 43.20 32.82 -4.27
CA LEU A 370 43.10 33.04 -2.82
C LEU A 370 42.99 34.52 -2.41
N LYS A 371 43.65 35.43 -3.13
CA LYS A 371 43.60 36.87 -2.86
C LYS A 371 42.19 37.47 -3.00
N GLU A 372 41.33 36.83 -3.78
CA GLU A 372 39.94 37.25 -4.01
C GLU A 372 38.97 36.66 -2.97
N ILE A 373 39.41 35.65 -2.21
CA ILE A 373 38.60 34.93 -1.22
C ILE A 373 38.59 35.70 0.10
N THR A 374 37.56 36.51 0.33
CA THR A 374 37.44 37.36 1.54
C THR A 374 36.64 36.73 2.69
N LYS A 375 35.97 35.61 2.43
CA LYS A 375 35.11 34.86 3.36
C LYS A 375 35.44 33.37 3.33
N VAL A 376 34.95 32.63 4.33
CA VAL A 376 34.99 31.16 4.33
C VAL A 376 34.27 30.63 3.08
N VAL A 377 34.91 29.72 2.36
CA VAL A 377 34.35 29.06 1.17
C VAL A 377 34.06 27.61 1.49
N GLU A 378 32.83 27.18 1.24
CA GLU A 378 32.45 25.78 1.30
C GLU A 378 32.82 25.08 -0.01
N ILE A 379 33.54 23.97 0.11
CA ILE A 379 33.81 23.06 -1.00
C ILE A 379 32.63 22.09 -1.08
N PRO A 380 31.95 21.97 -2.25
CA PRO A 380 30.86 21.03 -2.45
C PRO A 380 31.21 19.61 -2.01
N PRO A 381 30.23 18.81 -1.52
CA PRO A 381 30.49 17.45 -1.12
C PRO A 381 31.14 16.62 -2.24
N TYR A 382 32.13 15.80 -1.90
CA TYR A 382 32.85 14.97 -2.87
C TYR A 382 33.31 13.65 -2.25
N LEU A 383 33.74 12.70 -3.08
CA LEU A 383 34.24 11.40 -2.62
C LEU A 383 35.76 11.32 -2.70
N ILE A 384 36.36 10.73 -1.67
CA ILE A 384 37.73 10.21 -1.69
C ILE A 384 37.66 8.69 -1.83
N GLY A 385 37.97 8.17 -3.02
CA GLY A 385 37.73 6.77 -3.33
C GLY A 385 36.22 6.46 -3.43
N PRO A 386 35.79 5.21 -3.21
CA PRO A 386 34.41 4.80 -3.51
C PRO A 386 33.37 5.21 -2.46
N GLU A 387 33.75 5.47 -1.20
CA GLU A 387 32.78 5.59 -0.10
C GLU A 387 33.01 6.76 0.87
N LYS A 388 34.17 7.42 0.83
CA LYS A 388 34.53 8.44 1.83
C LYS A 388 34.02 9.81 1.40
N LEU A 389 32.81 10.17 1.84
CA LEU A 389 32.25 11.49 1.65
C LEU A 389 33.03 12.55 2.43
N ARG A 390 33.32 13.67 1.77
CA ARG A 390 33.93 14.87 2.35
C ARG A 390 33.08 16.10 2.05
N TRP A 391 33.09 17.04 2.96
CA TRP A 391 32.56 18.39 2.79
C TRP A 391 33.51 19.31 3.55
N ASP A 392 34.14 20.22 2.83
CA ASP A 392 35.35 20.85 3.33
C ASP A 392 35.19 22.37 3.32
N LEU A 393 35.96 23.03 4.17
CA LEU A 393 35.97 24.49 4.28
C LEU A 393 37.35 25.01 3.90
N LEU A 394 37.37 26.05 3.07
CA LEU A 394 38.57 26.83 2.77
C LEU A 394 38.44 28.18 3.48
N VAL A 395 39.35 28.43 4.42
CA VAL A 395 39.35 29.59 5.31
C VAL A 395 40.50 30.51 4.91
N PRO A 396 40.24 31.74 4.43
CA PRO A 396 41.33 32.66 4.13
C PRO A 396 41.99 33.14 5.43
N ILE A 397 43.32 33.22 5.44
CA ILE A 397 44.12 33.75 6.55
C ILE A 397 44.47 35.19 6.24
N ARG A 398 44.15 36.11 7.16
CA ARG A 398 44.39 37.54 6.98
C ARG A 398 45.71 37.97 7.62
N ALA A 399 46.36 38.96 7.01
CA ALA A 399 47.50 39.63 7.64
C ALA A 399 47.02 40.37 8.90
N PRO A 400 47.81 40.37 9.98
CA PRO A 400 47.45 41.04 11.24
C PRO A 400 47.05 42.50 11.01
N GLY A 401 45.93 42.93 11.59
CA GLY A 401 45.44 44.31 11.49
C GLY A 401 44.94 44.73 10.10
N THR A 402 44.86 43.81 9.11
CA THR A 402 44.41 44.12 7.75
C THR A 402 43.36 43.11 7.25
N THR A 403 42.73 43.41 6.12
CA THR A 403 41.87 42.46 5.38
C THR A 403 42.61 41.69 4.29
N ALA A 404 43.92 41.93 4.11
CA ALA A 404 44.71 41.31 3.07
C ALA A 404 44.92 39.82 3.36
N VAL A 405 44.67 38.96 2.38
CA VAL A 405 44.81 37.51 2.52
C VAL A 405 46.26 37.09 2.27
N VAL A 406 46.86 36.41 3.24
CA VAL A 406 48.28 35.98 3.24
C VAL A 406 48.45 34.46 3.21
N GLY A 407 47.35 33.70 3.27
CA GLY A 407 47.35 32.25 3.28
C GLY A 407 45.94 31.67 3.38
N ALA A 408 45.82 30.36 3.52
CA ALA A 408 44.54 29.67 3.69
C ALA A 408 44.65 28.49 4.64
N VAL A 409 43.56 28.13 5.32
CA VAL A 409 43.39 26.85 6.01
C VAL A 409 42.35 26.04 5.27
N TRP A 410 42.68 24.82 4.89
CA TRP A 410 41.72 23.84 4.41
C TRP A 410 41.36 22.89 5.54
N LEU A 411 40.08 22.85 5.89
CA LEU A 411 39.50 22.00 6.92
C LEU A 411 38.69 20.89 6.25
N GLN A 412 39.17 19.65 6.35
CA GLN A 412 38.48 18.50 5.81
C GLN A 412 37.59 17.85 6.88
N THR A 413 36.28 17.77 6.61
CA THR A 413 35.32 17.15 7.54
C THR A 413 34.83 15.79 7.03
N ASP A 414 34.25 15.00 7.94
CA ASP A 414 33.62 13.73 7.61
C ASP A 414 32.15 13.73 8.08
N PRO A 415 31.21 14.15 7.19
CA PRO A 415 29.79 14.11 7.51
C PRO A 415 29.31 12.67 7.82
N ALA A 416 29.91 11.66 7.19
CA ALA A 416 29.51 10.28 7.40
C ALA A 416 29.77 9.80 8.83
N ARG A 417 30.82 10.32 9.49
CA ARG A 417 31.10 10.05 10.90
C ARG A 417 30.19 10.85 11.84
N ALA A 418 29.92 12.11 11.52
CA ALA A 418 29.24 13.03 12.43
C ALA A 418 27.70 12.94 12.39
N ILE A 419 27.11 12.88 11.18
CA ILE A 419 25.66 13.00 11.01
C ILE A 419 24.98 11.70 10.56
N PHE A 420 25.66 10.81 9.82
CA PHE A 420 24.98 9.61 9.30
C PHE A 420 24.52 8.61 10.37
N PRO A 421 25.16 8.45 11.54
CA PRO A 421 24.63 7.60 12.59
C PRO A 421 23.21 8.00 13.00
N SER A 422 22.94 9.31 13.13
CA SER A 422 21.60 9.80 13.48
C SER A 422 20.62 9.71 12.30
N LEU A 423 21.08 9.94 11.07
CA LEU A 423 20.24 9.72 9.88
C LEU A 423 19.82 8.25 9.74
N LYS A 424 20.68 7.30 10.09
CA LYS A 424 20.41 5.86 10.05
C LYS A 424 19.57 5.38 11.23
N TRP A 425 19.57 6.09 12.35
CA TRP A 425 18.74 5.71 13.50
C TRP A 425 17.25 5.94 13.22
N TRP A 426 16.43 4.95 13.57
CA TRP A 426 14.99 4.95 13.48
C TRP A 426 14.39 4.19 14.66
N PRO A 427 13.19 4.56 15.16
CA PRO A 427 12.49 3.79 16.18
C PRO A 427 12.24 2.35 15.72
N GLY A 428 12.27 1.39 16.65
CA GLY A 428 12.22 -0.06 16.35
C GLY A 428 10.99 -0.51 15.56
N ASP A 429 9.87 0.20 15.68
CA ASP A 429 8.62 -0.10 14.97
C ASP A 429 8.65 0.26 13.47
N TYR A 430 9.72 0.91 12.99
CA TYR A 430 9.88 1.37 11.61
C TYR A 430 11.07 0.72 10.90
N SER A 431 10.89 -0.54 10.50
CA SER A 431 11.87 -1.37 9.78
C SER A 431 12.16 -0.91 8.35
N THR A 432 11.25 -0.17 7.69
CA THR A 432 11.42 0.37 6.32
C THR A 432 11.75 1.87 6.28
N GLY A 433 11.74 2.56 7.42
CA GLY A 433 12.02 3.99 7.50
C GLY A 433 13.39 4.38 6.95
N GLN A 434 13.47 5.41 6.11
CA GLN A 434 14.70 5.91 5.52
C GLN A 434 14.81 7.42 5.59
N THR A 435 16.00 7.91 5.91
CA THR A 435 16.34 9.32 5.80
C THR A 435 17.48 9.47 4.80
N VAL A 436 17.36 10.40 3.87
CA VAL A 436 18.36 10.67 2.84
C VAL A 436 18.68 12.15 2.86
N LEU A 437 19.96 12.45 3.00
CA LEU A 437 20.49 13.78 2.85
C LEU A 437 20.99 13.96 1.42
N TRP A 438 20.55 15.01 0.76
CA TRP A 438 20.82 15.31 -0.64
C TRP A 438 21.62 16.60 -0.77
N PHE A 439 22.47 16.65 -1.78
CA PHE A 439 23.14 17.84 -2.25
C PHE A 439 22.53 18.24 -3.60
N ARG A 440 22.06 19.48 -3.70
CA ARG A 440 21.54 20.05 -4.94
C ARG A 440 22.66 20.74 -5.70
N ASP A 441 22.96 20.22 -6.87
CA ASP A 441 23.92 20.78 -7.82
C ASP A 441 23.19 21.18 -9.12
N GLY A 442 22.70 22.42 -9.16
CA GLY A 442 21.86 22.91 -10.26
C GLY A 442 20.56 22.11 -10.40
N ASP A 443 20.43 21.41 -11.53
CA ASP A 443 19.31 20.50 -11.85
C ASP A 443 19.52 19.07 -11.32
N ASN A 444 20.65 18.79 -10.66
CA ASN A 444 20.95 17.48 -10.10
C ASN A 444 20.70 17.44 -8.59
N MET A 445 20.06 16.36 -8.14
CA MET A 445 19.97 15.95 -6.75
C MET A 445 20.85 14.73 -6.55
N VAL A 446 21.90 14.88 -5.74
CA VAL A 446 22.87 13.83 -5.44
C VAL A 446 22.70 13.38 -4.00
N ALA A 447 22.43 12.10 -3.76
CA ALA A 447 22.32 11.58 -2.40
C ALA A 447 23.70 11.59 -1.74
N MET A 448 23.89 12.39 -0.69
CA MET A 448 25.10 12.39 0.12
C MET A 448 25.19 11.15 1.01
N GLY A 449 24.05 10.64 1.50
CA GLY A 449 24.00 9.45 2.33
C GLY A 449 22.86 9.49 3.35
N GLY A 450 23.04 8.78 4.46
CA GLY A 450 22.02 8.58 5.50
C GLY A 450 21.11 7.38 5.25
N VAL A 451 21.12 6.81 4.04
CA VAL A 451 20.38 5.59 3.70
C VAL A 451 20.90 4.43 4.56
N ARG A 452 20.01 3.80 5.31
CA ARG A 452 20.31 2.62 6.12
C ARG A 452 19.94 1.33 5.38
N GLU A 453 20.53 0.23 5.82
CA GLU A 453 20.08 -1.10 5.42
C GLU A 453 18.63 -1.32 5.91
N ALA A 454 17.75 -1.64 4.97
CA ALA A 454 16.33 -1.84 5.20
C ALA A 454 15.79 -2.82 4.14
N PRO A 455 14.66 -3.49 4.39
CA PRO A 455 14.01 -4.33 3.39
C PRO A 455 13.76 -3.57 2.09
N GLY A 456 14.16 -4.15 0.96
CA GLY A 456 13.98 -3.54 -0.37
C GLY A 456 15.06 -2.53 -0.78
N VAL A 457 16.11 -2.34 0.04
CA VAL A 457 17.23 -1.44 -0.28
C VAL A 457 18.52 -2.24 -0.42
N SER A 458 19.15 -2.10 -1.58
CA SER A 458 20.42 -2.76 -1.87
C SER A 458 21.59 -2.06 -1.17
N ARG A 459 22.65 -2.81 -0.85
CA ARG A 459 23.87 -2.23 -0.26
C ARG A 459 24.44 -1.09 -1.10
N ALA A 460 24.37 -1.20 -2.43
CA ALA A 460 24.82 -0.14 -3.34
C ALA A 460 24.08 1.20 -3.10
N GLN A 461 22.77 1.17 -2.82
CA GLN A 461 21.98 2.37 -2.52
C GLN A 461 22.31 3.00 -1.15
N THR A 462 23.01 2.27 -0.27
CA THR A 462 23.44 2.81 1.03
C THR A 462 24.68 3.70 0.93
N LEU A 463 25.40 3.62 -0.20
CA LEU A 463 26.64 4.34 -0.41
C LEU A 463 26.37 5.81 -0.79
N PRO A 464 27.19 6.76 -0.30
CA PRO A 464 27.21 8.13 -0.78
C PRO A 464 27.32 8.20 -2.31
N PHE A 465 26.58 9.13 -2.92
CA PHE A 465 26.55 9.43 -4.36
C PHE A 465 26.09 8.28 -5.26
N ALA A 466 25.65 7.16 -4.69
CA ALA A 466 25.08 6.05 -5.44
C ALA A 466 23.79 6.43 -6.17
N GLU A 467 23.07 7.41 -5.64
CA GLU A 467 21.85 7.93 -6.24
C GLU A 467 22.02 9.36 -6.74
N LYS A 468 21.71 9.55 -8.02
CA LYS A 468 21.65 10.84 -8.70
C LYS A 468 20.34 10.96 -9.46
N ARG A 469 19.67 12.10 -9.32
CA ARG A 469 18.39 12.39 -9.98
C ARG A 469 18.44 13.76 -10.64
N VAL A 470 17.97 13.83 -11.86
CA VAL A 470 17.77 15.09 -12.57
C VAL A 470 16.37 15.60 -12.22
N ILE A 471 16.28 16.79 -11.62
CA ILE A 471 15.02 17.35 -11.10
C ILE A 471 13.98 17.47 -12.22
N SER A 472 14.40 17.94 -13.40
CA SER A 472 13.55 18.04 -14.59
C SER A 472 13.00 16.70 -15.12
N GLN A 473 13.61 15.57 -14.76
CA GLN A 473 13.18 14.22 -15.18
C GLN A 473 12.42 13.47 -14.09
N LEU A 474 12.29 14.03 -12.88
CA LEU A 474 11.53 13.38 -11.82
C LEU A 474 10.05 13.29 -12.19
N PRO A 475 9.36 12.17 -11.91
CA PRO A 475 7.93 12.08 -12.08
C PRO A 475 7.25 13.22 -11.31
N ALA A 476 6.39 14.00 -11.98
CA ALA A 476 5.74 15.17 -11.39
C ALA A 476 4.95 14.84 -10.11
N THR A 477 4.44 13.61 -10.02
CA THR A 477 3.69 13.07 -8.87
C THR A 477 4.57 12.51 -7.75
N SER A 478 5.88 12.36 -7.96
CA SER A 478 6.80 11.84 -6.94
C SER A 478 6.96 12.82 -5.79
N MET A 479 7.12 12.27 -4.59
CA MET A 479 7.24 13.03 -3.34
C MET A 479 8.38 14.05 -3.42
N LEU A 480 9.56 13.61 -3.86
CA LEU A 480 10.74 14.46 -3.99
C LEU A 480 10.47 15.65 -4.93
N ALA A 481 9.85 15.42 -6.10
CA ALA A 481 9.57 16.49 -7.06
C ALA A 481 8.55 17.51 -6.51
N ARG A 482 7.49 17.03 -5.86
CA ARG A 482 6.46 17.90 -5.27
C ARG A 482 7.01 18.73 -4.10
N CYS A 483 7.87 18.12 -3.27
CA CYS A 483 8.57 18.82 -2.19
C CYS A 483 9.56 19.87 -2.71
N LEU A 484 10.32 19.57 -3.76
CA LEU A 484 11.23 20.54 -4.39
C LEU A 484 10.50 21.73 -5.04
N ARG A 485 9.26 21.55 -5.49
CA ARG A 485 8.39 22.63 -6.00
C ARG A 485 7.63 23.38 -4.90
N GLY A 486 7.73 22.97 -3.64
CA GLY A 486 7.02 23.58 -2.52
C GLY A 486 5.51 23.29 -2.49
N GLU A 487 5.03 22.32 -3.25
CA GLU A 487 3.59 21.96 -3.27
C GLU A 487 3.15 21.26 -1.99
N ILE A 488 4.05 20.47 -1.41
CA ILE A 488 3.84 19.73 -0.17
C ILE A 488 5.15 19.65 0.61
N THR A 489 5.04 19.51 1.92
CA THR A 489 6.19 19.21 2.78
C THR A 489 6.06 17.81 3.36
N ALA A 490 4.88 17.44 3.85
CA ALA A 490 4.54 16.11 4.37
C ALA A 490 3.27 15.57 3.72
N ALA A 491 3.30 14.32 3.23
CA ALA A 491 2.09 13.65 2.75
C ALA A 491 2.30 12.13 2.59
N GLU A 492 1.20 11.40 2.46
CA GLU A 492 1.18 10.13 1.75
C GLU A 492 1.35 10.39 0.24
N GLY A 493 2.20 9.62 -0.42
CA GLY A 493 2.51 9.79 -1.83
C GLY A 493 3.25 8.61 -2.41
N VAL A 494 3.91 8.83 -3.54
CA VAL A 494 4.81 7.85 -4.15
C VAL A 494 6.23 8.39 -4.12
N ASP A 495 7.20 7.55 -3.83
CA ASP A 495 8.60 7.93 -3.96
C ASP A 495 9.00 8.05 -5.45
N HIS A 496 10.23 8.47 -5.71
CA HIS A 496 10.75 8.57 -7.07
C HIS A 496 11.00 7.20 -7.74
N PHE A 497 10.89 6.10 -6.99
CA PHE A 497 10.86 4.72 -7.50
C PHE A 497 9.44 4.21 -7.76
N GLY A 498 8.40 5.01 -7.48
CA GLY A 498 7.00 4.63 -7.65
C GLY A 498 6.42 3.79 -6.50
N VAL A 499 7.14 3.65 -5.38
CA VAL A 499 6.67 2.93 -4.18
C VAL A 499 5.81 3.86 -3.33
N PRO A 500 4.62 3.42 -2.87
CA PRO A 500 3.79 4.20 -1.95
C PRO A 500 4.48 4.42 -0.60
N ILE A 501 4.58 5.67 -0.15
CA ILE A 501 5.27 6.05 1.08
C ILE A 501 4.49 7.11 1.86
N PHE A 502 4.76 7.21 3.15
CA PHE A 502 4.57 8.44 3.92
C PHE A 502 5.90 9.16 3.95
N GLY A 503 5.93 10.39 3.46
CA GLY A 503 7.15 11.15 3.28
C GLY A 503 7.13 12.52 3.93
N TYR A 504 8.32 13.05 4.18
CA TYR A 504 8.56 14.45 4.49
C TYR A 504 9.83 14.94 3.80
N GLY A 505 9.79 16.11 3.20
CA GLY A 505 10.92 16.74 2.50
C GLY A 505 11.09 18.19 2.93
N ILE A 506 12.32 18.56 3.28
CA ILE A 506 12.66 19.90 3.76
C ILE A 506 14.06 20.31 3.32
N SER A 507 14.22 21.59 2.96
CA SER A 507 15.52 22.18 2.66
C SER A 507 16.31 22.44 3.94
N VAL A 508 17.62 22.19 3.92
CA VAL A 508 18.50 22.58 5.01
C VAL A 508 18.85 24.08 4.86
N PRO A 509 18.56 24.93 5.86
CA PRO A 509 18.81 26.37 5.76
C PRO A 509 20.26 26.73 5.42
N ASP A 510 20.43 27.85 4.71
CA ASP A 510 21.73 28.42 4.32
C ASP A 510 22.66 27.43 3.61
N SER A 511 22.09 26.45 2.89
CA SER A 511 22.84 25.40 2.20
C SER A 511 22.10 24.91 0.95
N PRO A 512 22.82 24.33 -0.01
CA PRO A 512 22.22 23.59 -1.13
C PRO A 512 21.76 22.17 -0.72
N TRP A 513 21.60 21.88 0.58
CA TRP A 513 21.24 20.55 1.04
C TRP A 513 19.73 20.39 1.20
N TYR A 514 19.27 19.17 1.01
CA TYR A 514 17.87 18.81 1.16
C TYR A 514 17.75 17.52 1.95
N LEU A 515 16.81 17.44 2.87
CA LEU A 515 16.59 16.27 3.71
C LEU A 515 15.24 15.67 3.35
N THR A 516 15.22 14.36 3.08
CA THR A 516 13.98 13.62 2.89
C THR A 516 13.92 12.44 3.83
N THR A 517 12.75 12.21 4.40
CA THR A 517 12.46 11.07 5.25
C THR A 517 11.23 10.36 4.70
N ARG A 518 11.25 9.03 4.69
CA ARG A 518 10.16 8.22 4.16
C ARG A 518 9.98 6.91 4.93
N VAL A 519 8.77 6.37 4.93
CA VAL A 519 8.43 5.01 5.38
C VAL A 519 7.52 4.37 4.34
N ASP A 520 7.69 3.07 4.07
CA ASP A 520 6.81 2.33 3.16
C ASP A 520 5.39 2.29 3.74
N ALA A 521 4.40 2.65 2.92
CA ALA A 521 3.00 2.58 3.30
C ALA A 521 2.59 1.16 3.72
N ARG A 522 3.23 0.11 3.17
CA ARG A 522 2.97 -1.29 3.53
C ARG A 522 3.28 -1.60 5.00
N GLU A 523 4.29 -0.97 5.56
CA GLU A 523 4.64 -1.10 6.97
C GLU A 523 3.59 -0.40 7.83
N VAL A 524 3.26 0.85 7.49
CA VAL A 524 2.26 1.67 8.20
C VAL A 524 0.88 0.97 8.24
N TYR A 525 0.44 0.41 7.11
CA TYR A 525 -0.84 -0.30 7.00
C TYR A 525 -0.76 -1.78 7.43
N GLY A 526 0.42 -2.29 7.81
CA GLY A 526 0.65 -3.68 8.18
C GLY A 526 -0.17 -4.14 9.40
N PRO A 527 -0.16 -3.41 10.53
CA PRO A 527 -0.99 -3.70 11.70
C PRO A 527 -2.49 -3.61 11.39
N LEU A 528 -2.94 -2.56 10.69
CA LEU A 528 -4.34 -2.36 10.30
C LEU A 528 -4.91 -3.53 9.48
N ARG A 529 -4.06 -4.16 8.65
CA ARG A 529 -4.45 -5.37 7.90
C ARG A 529 -4.72 -6.54 8.82
N ARG A 530 -3.87 -6.76 9.84
CA ARG A 530 -4.06 -7.85 10.80
C ARG A 530 -5.36 -7.65 11.58
N ASP A 531 -5.61 -6.43 12.03
CA ASP A 531 -6.83 -6.06 12.74
C ASP A 531 -8.07 -6.29 11.87
N ALA A 532 -8.04 -5.86 10.60
CA ALA A 532 -9.13 -6.06 9.66
C ALA A 532 -9.45 -7.55 9.44
N TRP A 533 -8.43 -8.40 9.33
CA TRP A 533 -8.59 -9.85 9.22
C TRP A 533 -9.22 -10.46 10.49
N SER A 534 -8.69 -10.11 11.67
CA SER A 534 -9.25 -10.62 12.93
C SER A 534 -10.69 -10.16 13.13
N LEU A 535 -11.03 -8.92 12.76
CA LEU A 535 -12.36 -8.36 12.93
C LEU A 535 -13.35 -8.97 11.94
N ALA A 536 -12.97 -9.12 10.67
CA ALA A 536 -13.82 -9.72 9.65
C ALA A 536 -14.09 -11.20 9.93
N THR A 537 -13.06 -11.97 10.32
CA THR A 537 -13.23 -13.40 10.70
C THR A 537 -14.08 -13.55 11.96
N SER A 538 -13.87 -12.70 12.97
CA SER A 538 -14.70 -12.68 14.18
C SER A 538 -16.15 -12.33 13.87
N ALA A 539 -16.39 -11.34 13.02
CA ALA A 539 -17.74 -10.94 12.61
C ALA A 539 -18.47 -12.08 11.87
N VAL A 540 -17.79 -12.75 10.92
CA VAL A 540 -18.34 -13.92 10.22
C VAL A 540 -18.60 -15.07 11.19
N GLY A 541 -17.68 -15.33 12.12
CA GLY A 541 -17.84 -16.37 13.15
C GLY A 541 -19.04 -16.11 14.06
N LEU A 542 -19.20 -14.88 14.56
CA LEU A 542 -20.32 -14.47 15.39
C LEU A 542 -21.66 -14.55 14.64
N LEU A 543 -21.71 -14.13 13.39
CA LEU A 543 -22.91 -14.26 12.55
C LEU A 543 -23.26 -15.74 12.31
N GLY A 544 -22.25 -16.59 12.09
CA GLY A 544 -22.41 -18.04 11.97
C GLY A 544 -22.97 -18.67 13.24
N LEU A 545 -22.42 -18.31 14.41
CA LEU A 545 -22.89 -18.77 15.72
C LEU A 545 -24.32 -18.29 16.00
N ALA A 546 -24.64 -17.03 15.71
CA ALA A 546 -25.98 -16.50 15.86
C ALA A 546 -27.00 -17.22 14.96
N GLY A 547 -26.61 -17.52 13.71
CA GLY A 547 -27.42 -18.32 12.79
C GLY A 547 -27.63 -19.76 13.29
N ALA A 548 -26.59 -20.40 13.80
CA ALA A 548 -26.67 -21.74 14.38
C ALA A 548 -27.54 -21.78 15.64
N ALA A 549 -27.39 -20.82 16.55
CA ALA A 549 -28.22 -20.68 17.74
C ALA A 549 -29.69 -20.43 17.39
N THR A 550 -29.95 -19.53 16.43
CA THR A 550 -31.30 -19.28 15.92
C THR A 550 -31.90 -20.55 15.33
N SER A 551 -31.13 -21.30 14.55
CA SER A 551 -31.58 -22.56 13.96
C SER A 551 -31.90 -23.62 15.01
N TRP A 552 -31.01 -23.78 15.99
CA TRP A 552 -31.19 -24.71 17.10
C TRP A 552 -32.47 -24.41 17.90
N LEU A 553 -32.65 -23.15 18.29
CA LEU A 553 -33.84 -22.69 19.00
C LEU A 553 -35.12 -22.91 18.18
N TRP A 554 -35.06 -22.70 16.87
CA TRP A 554 -36.21 -22.92 15.99
C TRP A 554 -36.61 -24.40 15.91
N ARG A 555 -35.62 -25.29 15.78
CA ARG A 555 -35.83 -26.75 15.78
C ARG A 555 -36.41 -27.22 17.12
N LEU A 556 -35.94 -26.66 18.23
CA LEU A 556 -36.46 -26.98 19.56
C LEU A 556 -37.93 -26.54 19.69
N ARG A 557 -38.27 -25.34 19.21
CA ARG A 557 -39.64 -24.82 19.19
C ARG A 557 -40.57 -25.67 18.31
N GLN A 558 -40.13 -26.07 17.11
CA GLN A 558 -40.86 -26.95 16.20
C GLN A 558 -41.14 -28.31 16.86
N ALA A 559 -40.14 -28.93 17.48
CA ALA A 559 -40.28 -30.21 18.17
C ALA A 559 -41.32 -30.15 19.30
N ASN A 560 -41.34 -29.06 20.07
CA ASN A 560 -42.32 -28.86 21.14
C ASN A 560 -43.74 -28.64 20.61
N LEU A 561 -43.90 -27.89 19.52
CA LEU A 561 -45.22 -27.66 18.89
C LEU A 561 -45.81 -28.96 18.32
N VAL A 562 -44.99 -29.83 17.71
CA VAL A 562 -45.46 -31.13 17.22
C VAL A 562 -45.93 -32.01 18.37
N ARG A 563 -45.19 -32.06 19.49
CA ARG A 563 -45.60 -32.81 20.70
C ARG A 563 -46.93 -32.30 21.27
N GLN A 564 -47.13 -30.98 21.31
CA GLN A 564 -48.38 -30.40 21.79
C GLN A 564 -49.58 -30.76 20.89
N ARG A 565 -49.41 -30.80 19.56
CA ARG A 565 -50.47 -31.24 18.64
C ARG A 565 -50.83 -32.70 18.84
N GLN A 566 -49.83 -33.58 18.95
CA GLN A 566 -50.07 -35.00 19.21
C GLN A 566 -50.80 -35.22 20.54
N ALA A 567 -50.43 -34.48 21.60
CA ALA A 567 -51.13 -34.55 22.87
C ALA A 567 -52.59 -34.06 22.78
N ALA A 568 -52.85 -33.01 22.01
CA ALA A 568 -54.20 -32.48 21.79
C ALA A 568 -55.08 -33.43 20.94
N GLU A 569 -54.50 -34.07 19.91
CA GLU A 569 -55.18 -35.10 19.11
C GLU A 569 -55.52 -36.33 19.97
N GLN A 570 -54.56 -36.84 20.75
CA GLN A 570 -54.83 -37.94 21.69
C GLN A 570 -55.89 -37.59 22.74
N ALA A 571 -55.93 -36.33 23.20
CA ALA A 571 -56.97 -35.87 24.11
C ALA A 571 -58.35 -35.81 23.44
N ARG A 572 -58.41 -35.42 22.16
CA ARG A 572 -59.64 -35.44 21.34
C ARG A 572 -60.13 -36.86 21.05
N ASP A 573 -59.23 -37.78 20.75
CA ASP A 573 -59.60 -39.19 20.51
C ASP A 573 -60.06 -39.86 21.81
N ARG A 574 -59.43 -39.54 22.94
CA ARG A 574 -59.89 -40.01 24.25
C ARG A 574 -61.26 -39.46 24.61
N SER A 575 -61.57 -38.20 24.28
CA SER A 575 -62.89 -37.64 24.54
C SER A 575 -63.95 -38.19 23.58
N SER A 576 -63.65 -38.39 22.29
CA SER A 576 -64.59 -38.97 21.33
C SER A 576 -64.95 -40.42 21.65
N VAL A 577 -63.98 -41.26 22.06
CA VAL A 577 -64.24 -42.63 22.54
C VAL A 577 -65.06 -42.61 23.84
N ARG A 578 -64.89 -41.61 24.70
CA ARG A 578 -65.65 -41.47 25.94
C ARG A 578 -67.10 -41.05 25.67
N PHE A 579 -67.35 -40.17 24.70
CA PHE A 579 -68.71 -39.80 24.27
C PHE A 579 -69.42 -40.92 23.50
N GLY A 580 -68.71 -41.68 22.67
CA GLY A 580 -69.27 -42.83 21.94
C GLY A 580 -69.57 -44.07 22.80
N ARG A 581 -69.21 -44.08 24.09
CA ARG A 581 -69.61 -45.13 25.06
C ARG A 581 -70.78 -44.71 25.95
N VAL A 582 -71.24 -43.46 25.87
CA VAL A 582 -72.31 -42.89 26.71
C VAL A 582 -73.61 -42.69 25.93
N MET A 583 -73.56 -42.69 24.60
CA MET A 583 -74.70 -43.03 23.73
C MET A 583 -74.73 -44.54 23.50
#